data_AF-A0A800DKR7-F1
#
_entry.id   AF-A0A800DKR7-F1
#
_cell.length_a   1.000
_cell.length_b   1.000
_cell.length_c   1.000
_cell.angle_alpha   90.00
_cell.angle_beta   90.00
_cell.angle_gamma   90.00
#
_symmetry.space_group_name_H-M   'P 1'
#
loop_
_entity.id
_entity.type
_entity.pdbx_description
1 polymer ?
#
loop_
_entity_poly.entity_id
_entity_poly.type
_entity_poly.pdbx_seq_one_letter_code
_entity_poly.pdbx_strand_id
1 'polypeptide(L)'
;MNTSESPQDNTPEEQPEESPEAPIDPQHLRLLEAILFASAEPLSERALAYRLPEDTDLKAMLSALEAQYADRGVNLVRAGKSW
;
A
#
# COMPACT_ATOMS: atom_id res chain seq x y z
N MET A 1 2.93 -9.82 56.19
CA MET A 1 3.26 -10.66 55.03
C MET A 1 2.92 -9.88 53.77
N ASN A 2 3.91 -9.29 53.11
CA ASN A 2 3.75 -8.79 51.75
C ASN A 2 4.49 -9.76 50.85
N THR A 3 3.75 -10.49 50.02
CA THR A 3 4.29 -11.43 49.03
C THR A 3 4.72 -10.65 47.81
N SER A 4 5.95 -10.93 47.36
CA SER A 4 6.51 -10.61 46.05
C SER A 4 5.60 -11.01 44.89
N GLU A 5 5.60 -10.20 43.83
CA GLU A 5 5.72 -10.67 42.45
C GLU A 5 6.29 -9.51 41.62
N SER A 6 7.40 -9.76 40.93
CA SER A 6 7.99 -8.83 39.95
C SER A 6 7.49 -9.16 38.54
N PRO A 7 8.03 -8.48 37.52
CA PRO A 7 7.33 -7.57 36.62
C PRO A 7 6.63 -8.30 35.48
N GLN A 8 5.43 -7.86 35.08
CA GLN A 8 4.92 -8.19 33.76
C GLN A 8 5.29 -7.03 32.83
N ASP A 9 6.41 -7.22 32.16
CA ASP A 9 6.71 -6.67 30.84
C ASP A 9 5.47 -6.87 29.97
N ASN A 10 4.64 -5.84 29.88
CA ASN A 10 3.73 -5.66 28.76
C ASN A 10 4.40 -4.61 27.90
N THR A 11 5.41 -5.04 27.14
CA THR A 11 5.71 -4.40 25.87
C THR A 11 4.39 -4.41 25.09
N PRO A 12 3.72 -3.27 24.84
CA PRO A 12 2.74 -3.25 23.77
C PRO A 12 3.58 -3.49 22.53
N GLU A 13 3.49 -4.71 22.00
CA GLU A 13 3.89 -4.98 20.64
C GLU A 13 3.12 -3.96 19.81
N GLU A 14 3.83 -2.92 19.38
CA GLU A 14 3.30 -1.82 18.59
C GLU A 14 3.02 -2.44 17.22
N GLN A 15 1.90 -3.17 17.15
CA GLN A 15 1.28 -3.61 15.94
C GLN A 15 1.15 -2.35 15.10
N PRO A 16 1.73 -2.30 13.87
CA PRO A 16 1.62 -1.11 13.07
C PRO A 16 0.13 -0.84 12.90
N GLU A 17 -0.30 0.27 13.47
CA GLU A 17 -1.67 0.77 13.47
C GLU A 17 -2.20 0.61 12.04
N GLU A 18 -3.12 -0.34 11.85
CA GLU A 18 -3.84 -0.51 10.61
C GLU A 18 -4.70 0.74 10.45
N SER A 19 -4.12 1.78 9.83
CA SER A 19 -4.81 3.01 9.47
C SER A 19 -6.13 2.64 8.78
N PRO A 20 -7.26 3.24 9.18
CA PRO A 20 -8.53 3.03 8.50
C PRO A 20 -8.52 3.83 7.19
N GLU A 21 -7.62 3.47 6.29
CA GLU A 21 -7.68 3.86 4.89
C GLU A 21 -8.82 3.07 4.26
N ALA A 22 -9.67 3.74 3.49
CA ALA A 22 -10.85 3.14 2.86
C ALA A 22 -10.51 1.77 2.24
N PRO A 23 -11.40 0.77 2.32
CA PRO A 23 -11.09 -0.58 1.85
C PRO A 23 -10.72 -0.54 0.36
N ILE A 24 -9.42 -0.59 0.07
CA ILE A 24 -8.92 -0.72 -1.28
C ILE A 24 -9.28 -2.13 -1.73
N ASP A 25 -10.05 -2.25 -2.81
CA ASP A 25 -10.36 -3.57 -3.36
C ASP A 25 -9.06 -4.23 -3.85
N PRO A 26 -8.67 -5.40 -3.31
CA PRO A 26 -7.46 -6.10 -3.73
C PRO A 26 -7.47 -6.47 -5.23
N GLN A 27 -8.65 -6.61 -5.86
CA GLN A 27 -8.77 -6.81 -7.30
C GLN A 27 -8.35 -5.55 -8.08
N HIS A 28 -8.75 -4.37 -7.61
CA HIS A 28 -8.36 -3.10 -8.26
C HIS A 28 -6.86 -2.87 -8.12
N LEU A 29 -6.28 -3.21 -6.97
CA LEU A 29 -4.85 -3.09 -6.75
C LEU A 29 -4.05 -4.05 -7.64
N ARG A 30 -4.49 -5.31 -7.77
CA ARG A 30 -3.89 -6.27 -8.72
C ARG A 30 -4.05 -5.82 -10.18
N LEU A 31 -5.16 -5.19 -10.53
CA LEU A 31 -5.36 -4.64 -11.87
C LEU A 31 -4.40 -3.47 -12.15
N LEU A 32 -4.25 -2.53 -11.21
CA LEU A 32 -3.27 -1.44 -11.31
C LEU A 32 -1.85 -2.01 -11.49
N GLU A 33 -1.49 -2.99 -10.66
CA GLU A 33 -0.21 -3.69 -10.75
C GLU A 33 0.01 -4.27 -12.15
N ALA A 34 -0.97 -5.04 -12.65
CA ALA A 34 -0.87 -5.67 -13.97
C ALA A 34 -0.73 -4.63 -15.10
N ILE A 35 -1.42 -3.49 -15.00
CA ILE A 35 -1.32 -2.40 -15.99
C ILE A 35 0.09 -1.80 -15.99
N LEU A 36 0.65 -1.51 -14.81
CA LEU A 36 1.99 -0.96 -14.67
C LEU A 36 3.04 -1.95 -15.16
N PHE A 37 2.91 -3.22 -14.76
CA PHE A 37 3.84 -4.28 -15.14
C PHE A 37 3.83 -4.61 -16.64
N ALA A 38 2.65 -4.54 -17.28
CA ALA A 38 2.52 -4.78 -18.72
C ALA A 38 2.94 -3.57 -19.57
N SER A 39 3.11 -2.38 -18.97
CA SER A 39 3.50 -1.18 -19.69
C SER A 39 5.01 -1.11 -19.87
N ALA A 40 5.48 -0.97 -21.11
CA ALA A 40 6.89 -0.74 -21.41
C ALA A 40 7.31 0.73 -21.21
N GLU A 41 6.34 1.65 -21.09
CA GLU A 41 6.56 3.08 -20.91
C GLU A 41 5.84 3.59 -19.66
N PRO A 42 6.36 4.62 -18.96
CA PRO A 42 5.71 5.19 -17.78
C PRO A 42 4.31 5.73 -18.06
N LEU A 43 3.34 5.37 -17.22
CA LEU A 43 1.94 5.76 -17.37
C LEU A 43 1.57 6.93 -16.46
N SER A 44 0.94 7.95 -17.04
CA SER A 44 0.38 9.06 -16.24
C SER A 44 -0.77 8.59 -15.36
N GLU A 45 -0.98 9.25 -14.22
CA GLU A 45 -2.14 9.01 -13.34
C GLU A 45 -3.47 9.04 -14.10
N ARG A 46 -3.61 9.94 -15.07
CA ARG A 46 -4.81 10.04 -15.93
C ARG A 46 -5.00 8.82 -16.83
N ALA A 47 -3.91 8.23 -17.33
CA ALA A 47 -3.94 7.03 -18.14
C ALA A 47 -4.26 5.79 -17.30
N LEU A 48 -3.77 5.73 -16.06
CA LEU A 48 -4.12 4.69 -15.09
C LEU A 48 -5.60 4.79 -14.70
N ALA A 49 -6.09 5.98 -14.35
CA ALA A 49 -7.48 6.23 -14.00
C ALA A 49 -8.47 5.82 -15.13
N TYR A 50 -8.10 6.03 -16.40
CA TYR A 50 -8.94 5.62 -17.54
C TYR A 50 -9.05 4.09 -17.71
N ARG A 51 -8.11 3.33 -17.14
CA ARG A 51 -8.07 1.85 -17.22
C ARG A 51 -8.61 1.19 -15.95
N LEU A 52 -8.88 1.98 -14.91
CA LEU A 52 -9.40 1.53 -13.63
C LEU A 52 -10.89 1.87 -13.51
N PRO A 53 -11.62 1.20 -12.61
CA PRO A 53 -13.00 1.55 -12.29
C PRO A 53 -13.09 2.97 -11.70
N GLU A 54 -14.20 3.67 -11.97
CA GLU A 54 -14.42 5.06 -11.56
C GLU A 54 -14.47 5.27 -10.04
N ASP A 55 -14.87 4.26 -9.27
CA ASP A 55 -14.93 4.28 -7.80
C ASP A 55 -13.58 4.02 -7.11
N THR A 56 -12.49 4.02 -7.86
CA THR A 56 -11.17 3.66 -7.34
C THR A 56 -10.35 4.88 -6.92
N ASP A 57 -9.87 4.89 -5.67
CA ASP A 57 -8.90 5.91 -5.23
C ASP A 57 -7.49 5.56 -5.73
N LEU A 58 -7.14 6.08 -6.91
CA LEU A 58 -5.84 5.85 -7.53
C LEU A 58 -4.66 6.24 -6.62
N LYS A 59 -4.78 7.30 -5.81
CA LYS A 59 -3.68 7.72 -4.94
C LYS A 59 -3.47 6.73 -3.82
N ALA A 60 -4.55 6.32 -3.16
CA ALA A 60 -4.48 5.30 -2.10
C ALA A 60 -3.91 3.98 -2.66
N MET A 61 -4.33 3.58 -3.87
CA MET A 61 -3.80 2.38 -4.51
C MET A 61 -2.32 2.45 -4.84
N LEU A 62 -1.83 3.58 -5.37
CA LEU A 62 -0.41 3.75 -5.67
C LEU A 62 0.43 3.68 -4.39
N SER A 63 -0.03 4.30 -3.31
CA SER A 63 0.61 4.24 -1.98
C SER A 63 0.65 2.80 -1.44
N ALA A 64 -0.48 2.09 -1.51
CA ALA A 64 -0.58 0.70 -1.08
C ALA A 64 0.29 -0.24 -1.94
N LEU A 65 0.40 0.00 -3.24
CA LEU A 65 1.24 -0.77 -4.14
C LEU A 65 2.74 -0.51 -3.89
N GLU A 66 3.11 0.75 -3.65
CA GLU A 66 4.48 1.13 -3.27
C GLU A 66 4.90 0.42 -1.97
N ALA A 67 4.05 0.44 -0.94
CA ALA A 67 4.31 -0.26 0.32
C ALA A 67 4.49 -1.77 0.13
N GLN A 68 3.63 -2.41 -0.69
CA GLN A 68 3.76 -3.83 -1.01
C GLN A 68 5.02 -4.18 -1.80
N TYR A 69 5.49 -3.26 -2.63
CA TYR A 69 6.72 -3.42 -3.40
C TYR A 69 7.96 -3.24 -2.53
N ALA A 70 7.94 -2.28 -1.60
CA ALA A 70 9.03 -2.05 -0.67
C ALA A 70 9.35 -3.30 0.16
N ASP A 71 8.33 -4.00 0.65
CA ASP A 71 8.48 -5.28 1.38
C ASP A 71 9.12 -6.39 0.53
N ARG A 72 8.90 -6.34 -0.80
CA ARG A 72 9.43 -7.30 -1.78
C ARG A 72 10.76 -6.88 -2.40
N GLY A 73 11.35 -5.76 -1.99
CA GLY A 73 12.59 -5.22 -2.56
C GLY A 73 12.43 -4.60 -3.95
N VAL A 74 11.21 -4.25 -4.34
CA VAL A 74 10.88 -3.54 -5.58
C VAL A 74 10.55 -2.08 -5.22
N ASN A 75 10.96 -1.12 -6.04
CA ASN A 75 10.63 0.29 -5.83
C ASN A 75 9.73 0.79 -6.94
N LEU A 76 8.49 1.14 -6.60
CA LEU A 76 7.61 1.88 -7.49
C LEU A 76 8.04 3.35 -7.46
N VAL A 77 8.52 3.89 -8.58
CA VAL A 77 9.05 5.25 -8.65
C VAL A 77 8.25 6.10 -9.63
N ARG A 78 8.06 7.37 -9.28
CA ARG A 78 7.40 8.33 -10.17
C ARG A 78 8.41 8.94 -11.15
N ALA A 79 8.29 8.63 -12.43
CA ALA A 79 9.02 9.28 -13.52
C ALA A 79 8.31 10.58 -13.97
N GLY A 80 8.56 11.68 -13.24
CA GLY A 80 7.99 13.00 -13.55
C GLY A 80 6.50 13.07 -13.22
N LYS A 81 5.62 12.96 -14.24
CA LYS A 81 4.15 12.93 -14.09
C LYS A 81 3.56 11.53 -14.32
N SER A 82 4.43 10.54 -14.49
CA SER A 82 4.08 9.15 -14.78
C SER A 82 4.69 8.23 -13.72
N TRP A 83 4.18 7.00 -13.69
CA TRP A 83 4.63 5.87 -12.89
C TRP A 83 5.18 4.78 -13.79
#